data_AF-A0A2D7T7Y0-F1
#
_entry.id   AF-A0A2D7T7Y0-F1
#
_cell.length_a   1.000
_cell.length_b   1.000
_cell.length_c   1.000
_cell.angle_alpha   90.00
_cell.angle_beta   90.00
_cell.angle_gamma   90.00
#
_symmetry.space_group_name_H-M   'P 1'
#
loop_
_entity.id
_entity.type
_entity.pdbx_description
1 polymer ?
#
loop_
_entity_poly.entity_id
_entity_poly.type
_entity_poly.pdbx_seq_one_letter_code
_entity_poly.pdbx_strand_id
1 'polypeptide(L)'
;MGDQVFFLRPANGEWIQFSNCSVKVSISRRLTRTIIHGGEGDDLVDEGSESAVYTVNGSLDLDQYKEVLSIFRGGQPYIHEPYEENEKKVVFSKFEFDGESKEFTFEFIEDIV
;
A
#
# COMPACT_ATOMS: atom_id res chain seq x y z
N MET A 1 -10.21 16.41 -0.94
CA MET A 1 -10.11 15.29 0.03
C MET A 1 -11.05 14.20 -0.43
N GLY A 2 -10.69 12.93 -0.26
CA GLY A 2 -11.56 11.80 -0.63
C GLY A 2 -12.63 11.54 0.43
N ASP A 3 -13.61 10.70 0.12
CA ASP A 3 -14.74 10.37 1.03
C ASP A 3 -14.60 8.97 1.64
N GLN A 4 -13.42 8.33 1.52
CA GLN A 4 -13.21 6.95 1.92
C GLN A 4 -12.69 6.84 3.37
N VAL A 5 -13.01 5.71 3.99
CA VAL A 5 -12.45 5.31 5.28
C VAL A 5 -11.32 4.32 5.01
N PHE A 6 -10.19 4.48 5.70
CA PHE A 6 -9.05 3.58 5.62
C PHE A 6 -8.74 3.00 7.00
N PHE A 7 -8.38 1.72 7.05
CA PHE A 7 -8.05 1.03 8.30
C PHE A 7 -6.62 0.48 8.25
N LEU A 8 -5.87 0.72 9.31
CA LEU A 8 -4.50 0.24 9.49
C LEU A 8 -4.35 -0.32 10.90
N ARG A 9 -3.66 -1.45 11.05
CA ARG A 9 -3.20 -1.92 12.36
C ARG A 9 -1.76 -2.42 12.30
N PRO A 10 -1.00 -2.29 13.40
CA PRO A 10 0.26 -3.04 13.54
C PRO A 10 -0.02 -4.55 13.63
N ALA A 11 1.04 -5.36 13.47
CA ALA A 11 0.91 -6.82 13.51
C ALA A 11 0.24 -7.34 14.80
N ASN A 12 0.54 -6.71 15.94
CA ASN A 12 0.02 -7.06 17.27
C ASN A 12 -0.64 -5.85 17.94
N GLY A 13 -1.70 -5.30 17.34
CA GLY A 13 -2.47 -4.22 17.94
C GLY A 13 -3.81 -3.99 17.27
N GLU A 14 -4.49 -2.95 17.71
CA GLU A 14 -5.86 -2.63 17.32
C GLU A 14 -5.95 -1.89 15.97
N TRP A 15 -7.14 -1.94 15.37
CA TRP A 15 -7.46 -1.19 14.17
C TRP A 15 -7.59 0.30 14.44
N ILE A 16 -6.89 1.09 13.61
CA ILE A 16 -6.98 2.54 13.59
C ILE A 16 -7.72 2.94 12.33
N GLN A 17 -8.72 3.80 12.49
CA GLN A 17 -9.56 4.31 11.42
C GLN A 17 -9.14 5.73 11.01
N PHE A 18 -8.93 5.92 9.71
CA PHE A 18 -8.70 7.22 9.09
C PHE A 18 -9.90 7.58 8.22
N SER A 19 -10.44 8.78 8.40
CA SER A 19 -11.57 9.27 7.61
C SER A 19 -11.11 10.24 6.53
N ASN A 20 -11.96 10.50 5.53
CA ASN A 20 -11.71 11.44 4.43
C ASN A 20 -10.44 11.15 3.62
N CYS A 21 -10.13 9.86 3.48
CA CYS A 21 -8.97 9.39 2.73
C CYS A 21 -9.32 9.23 1.23
N SER A 22 -8.27 9.26 0.41
CA SER A 22 -8.29 8.82 -0.98
C SER A 22 -7.36 7.64 -1.11
N VAL A 23 -7.88 6.48 -1.53
CA VAL A 23 -7.11 5.26 -1.68
C VAL A 23 -7.01 4.84 -3.14
N LYS A 24 -5.79 4.76 -3.64
CA LYS A 24 -5.46 4.24 -4.97
C LYS A 24 -4.81 2.87 -4.84
N VAL A 25 -5.24 1.92 -5.65
CA VAL A 25 -4.61 0.59 -5.77
C VAL A 25 -4.01 0.46 -7.16
N SER A 26 -2.78 -0.06 -7.23
CA SER A 26 -2.08 -0.37 -8.47
C SER A 26 -1.61 -1.81 -8.43
N ILE A 27 -2.23 -2.67 -9.24
CA ILE A 27 -1.89 -4.10 -9.33
C ILE A 27 -1.10 -4.34 -10.61
N SER A 28 0.03 -5.02 -10.50
CA SER A 28 0.87 -5.41 -11.63
C SER A 28 1.22 -6.88 -11.56
N ARG A 29 1.38 -7.51 -12.73
CA ARG A 29 1.87 -8.89 -12.86
C ARG A 29 3.35 -8.89 -13.16
N ARG A 30 4.06 -9.89 -12.64
CA ARG A 30 5.44 -10.12 -12.99
C ARG A 30 5.51 -10.83 -14.36
N LEU A 31 6.02 -10.11 -15.35
CA LEU A 31 6.17 -10.58 -16.73
C LEU A 31 7.65 -10.70 -17.07
N THR A 32 8.07 -11.86 -17.59
CA THR A 32 9.43 -12.08 -18.09
C THR A 32 9.39 -12.11 -19.63
N ARG A 33 10.11 -11.19 -20.28
CA ARG A 33 10.26 -11.14 -21.74
C ARG A 33 11.64 -11.68 -22.13
N THR A 34 11.68 -12.63 -23.04
CA THR A 34 12.93 -13.15 -23.64
C THR A 34 13.00 -12.72 -25.10
N ILE A 35 14.05 -11.97 -25.44
CA ILE A 35 14.31 -11.52 -26.81
C ILE A 35 15.24 -12.52 -27.49
N ILE A 36 14.76 -13.21 -28.52
CA ILE A 36 15.57 -14.16 -29.29
C ILE A 36 16.30 -13.40 -30.40
N HIS A 37 17.63 -13.31 -30.34
CA HIS A 37 18.44 -12.71 -31.42
C HIS A 37 18.73 -13.74 -32.51
N GLY A 38 18.16 -13.54 -33.71
CA GLY A 38 18.49 -14.33 -34.91
C GLY A 38 17.31 -15.07 -35.56
N GLY A 39 16.09 -14.95 -35.04
CA GLY A 39 14.86 -15.49 -35.63
C GLY A 39 13.65 -14.78 -35.03
N GLU A 40 12.59 -14.58 -35.82
CA GLU A 40 11.38 -13.85 -35.43
C GLU A 40 10.71 -14.46 -34.19
N GLY A 41 10.71 -13.72 -33.06
CA GLY A 41 9.92 -14.08 -31.89
C GLY A 41 10.33 -13.35 -30.63
N ASP A 42 9.37 -12.71 -29.98
CA ASP A 42 9.43 -12.32 -28.58
C ASP A 42 8.61 -13.32 -27.77
N ASP A 43 9.25 -14.01 -26.82
CA ASP A 43 8.53 -14.83 -25.86
C ASP A 43 8.18 -13.99 -24.63
N LEU A 44 6.88 -13.92 -24.32
CA LEU A 44 6.35 -13.31 -23.09
C LEU A 44 5.82 -14.42 -22.19
N VAL A 45 6.36 -14.50 -20.97
CA VAL A 45 5.93 -15.44 -19.93
C VAL A 45 5.33 -14.66 -18.76
N ASP A 46 4.07 -14.93 -18.44
CA ASP A 46 3.42 -14.48 -17.21
C ASP A 46 3.80 -15.43 -16.08
N GLU A 47 4.43 -14.89 -15.03
CA GLU A 47 4.91 -15.69 -13.89
C GLU A 47 3.79 -15.97 -12.87
N GLY A 48 2.58 -15.46 -13.09
CA GLY A 48 1.41 -15.72 -12.25
C GLY A 48 1.48 -15.07 -10.86
N SER A 49 2.48 -14.22 -10.61
CA SER A 49 2.61 -13.44 -9.38
C SER A 49 2.11 -12.02 -9.63
N GLU A 50 1.09 -11.63 -8.88
CA GLU A 50 0.60 -10.26 -8.80
C GLU A 50 1.32 -9.53 -7.67
N SER A 51 1.38 -8.20 -7.74
CA SER A 51 1.84 -7.34 -6.65
C SER A 51 0.98 -6.09 -6.65
N ALA A 52 0.38 -5.79 -5.50
CA ALA A 52 -0.44 -4.61 -5.31
C ALA A 52 0.31 -3.54 -4.51
N VAL A 53 0.22 -2.31 -4.98
CA VAL A 53 0.68 -1.10 -4.28
C VAL A 53 -0.53 -0.25 -3.93
N TYR A 54 -0.65 0.09 -2.66
CA TYR A 54 -1.72 0.92 -2.12
C TYR A 54 -1.15 2.29 -1.77
N THR A 55 -1.69 3.36 -2.36
CA THR A 55 -1.35 4.74 -2.02
C THR A 55 -2.53 5.39 -1.32
N VAL A 56 -2.33 5.80 -0.07
CA VAL A 56 -3.37 6.45 0.75
C VAL A 56 -2.99 7.89 0.98
N ASN A 57 -3.90 8.81 0.69
CA ASN A 57 -3.73 10.23 0.96
C ASN A 57 -4.85 10.73 1.87
N GLY A 58 -4.54 11.68 2.74
CA GLY A 58 -5.53 12.27 3.66
C GLY A 58 -4.88 13.30 4.56
N SER A 59 -5.46 13.51 5.74
CA SER A 59 -4.90 14.40 6.78
C SER A 59 -4.79 13.68 8.12
N LEU A 60 -3.75 14.00 8.90
CA LEU A 60 -3.55 13.51 10.27
C LEU A 60 -3.42 14.67 11.25
N ASP A 61 -3.91 14.49 12.48
CA ASP A 61 -3.42 15.28 13.59
C ASP A 61 -2.03 14.80 14.07
N LEU A 62 -1.44 15.54 15.02
CA LEU A 62 -0.09 15.25 15.52
C LEU A 62 -0.01 13.96 16.36
N ASP A 63 -1.10 13.52 16.97
CA ASP A 63 -1.10 12.29 17.77
C ASP A 63 -1.26 11.08 16.87
N GLN A 64 -2.14 11.15 15.87
CA GLN A 64 -2.21 10.17 14.77
C GLN A 64 -0.89 10.05 14.02
N TYR A 65 -0.19 11.16 13.76
CA TYR A 65 1.15 11.14 13.16
C TYR A 65 2.13 10.27 13.96
N LYS A 66 2.17 10.42 15.29
CA LYS A 66 3.09 9.64 16.15
C LYS A 66 2.72 8.16 16.17
N GLU A 67 1.43 7.86 16.19
CA GLU A 67 0.91 6.50 16.17
C GLU A 67 1.31 5.79 14.86
N VAL A 68 1.04 6.42 13.71
CA VAL A 68 1.43 5.89 12.40
C VAL A 68 2.95 5.76 12.27
N LEU A 69 3.72 6.72 12.79
CA LEU A 69 5.18 6.64 12.80
C LEU A 69 5.69 5.42 13.57
N SER A 70 5.02 5.04 14.66
CA SER A 70 5.33 3.83 15.42
C SER A 70 5.03 2.58 14.60
N ILE A 71 3.90 2.55 13.87
CA ILE A 71 3.53 1.42 13.00
C ILE A 71 4.52 1.27 11.85
N PHE A 72 4.87 2.37 11.19
CA PHE A 72 5.87 2.40 10.13
C PHE A 72 7.21 1.80 10.58
N ARG A 73 7.64 2.10 11.80
CA ARG A 73 8.87 1.54 12.40
C ARG A 73 8.71 0.12 12.93
N GLY A 74 7.47 -0.33 13.15
CA GLY A 74 7.11 -1.62 13.74
C GLY A 74 7.13 -2.80 12.75
N GLY A 75 7.30 -2.56 11.45
CA GLY A 75 7.48 -3.60 10.45
C GLY A 75 6.24 -3.81 9.58
N GLN A 76 5.66 -5.02 9.58
CA GLN A 76 4.60 -5.44 8.66
C GLN A 76 3.20 -5.23 9.26
N PRO A 77 2.48 -4.15 8.91
CA PRO A 77 1.11 -3.94 9.35
C PRO A 77 0.10 -4.74 8.49
N TYR A 78 -1.17 -4.58 8.86
CA TYR A 78 -2.31 -5.04 8.08
C TYR A 78 -3.19 -3.85 7.72
N ILE A 79 -3.80 -3.93 6.54
CA ILE A 79 -4.84 -3.00 6.09
C ILE A 79 -6.14 -3.79 5.84
N HIS A 80 -7.28 -3.11 5.95
CA HIS A 80 -8.48 -3.58 5.26
C HIS A 80 -8.40 -3.12 3.81
N GLU A 81 -8.52 -4.05 2.87
CA GLU A 81 -8.53 -3.70 1.45
C GLU A 81 -9.79 -2.84 1.16
N PRO A 82 -9.65 -1.66 0.53
CA PRO A 82 -10.78 -0.73 0.39
C PRO A 82 -11.92 -1.18 -0.56
N TYR A 83 -11.66 -2.16 -1.42
CA TYR A 83 -12.50 -2.59 -2.54
C TYR A 83 -12.84 -4.10 -2.50
N GLU A 84 -12.16 -4.86 -1.67
CA GLU A 84 -12.37 -6.26 -1.32
C GLU A 84 -12.56 -6.33 0.20
N GLU A 85 -13.60 -7.02 0.68
CA GLU A 85 -13.90 -7.12 2.13
C GLU A 85 -12.93 -8.09 2.85
N ASN A 86 -11.62 -7.93 2.65
CA ASN A 86 -10.57 -8.79 3.20
C ASN A 86 -9.47 -7.98 3.91
N GLU A 87 -8.71 -8.67 4.75
CA GLU A 87 -7.51 -8.12 5.38
C GLU A 87 -6.28 -8.48 4.54
N LYS A 88 -5.39 -7.51 4.33
CA LYS A 88 -4.14 -7.70 3.60
C LYS A 88 -2.96 -7.41 4.50
N LYS A 89 -2.02 -8.36 4.53
CA LYS A 89 -0.70 -8.16 5.11
C LYS A 89 0.13 -7.34 4.14
N VAL A 90 0.76 -6.27 4.63
CA VAL A 90 1.49 -5.34 3.77
C VAL A 90 2.83 -4.93 4.39
N VAL A 91 3.71 -4.40 3.56
CA VAL A 91 4.92 -3.69 3.96
C VAL A 91 4.66 -2.20 3.79
N PHE A 92 4.95 -1.42 4.82
CA PHE A 92 4.81 0.04 4.78
C PHE A 92 6.06 0.66 4.14
N SER A 93 5.99 1.00 2.84
CA SER A 93 7.16 1.41 2.04
C SER A 93 7.47 2.91 2.13
N LYS A 94 6.44 3.77 2.26
CA LYS A 94 6.60 5.23 2.32
C LYS A 94 5.66 5.86 3.33
N PHE A 95 6.18 6.77 4.15
CA PHE A 95 5.40 7.69 4.97
C PHE A 95 5.88 9.12 4.74
N GLU A 96 5.00 9.96 4.20
CA GLU A 96 5.20 11.41 4.00
C GLU A 96 4.13 12.18 4.77
N PHE A 97 4.52 13.30 5.38
CA PHE A 97 3.62 14.17 6.14
C PHE A 97 4.06 15.64 6.03
N ASP A 98 3.13 16.52 5.72
CA ASP A 98 3.32 17.97 5.73
C ASP A 98 2.91 18.54 7.09
N GLY A 99 3.86 19.18 7.79
CA GLY A 99 3.64 19.73 9.12
C GLY A 99 2.74 20.96 9.15
N GLU A 100 2.61 21.68 8.04
CA GLU A 100 1.79 22.89 7.87
C GLU A 100 0.36 22.52 7.45
N SER A 101 0.20 21.79 6.34
CA SER A 101 -1.13 21.42 5.82
C SER A 101 -1.76 20.23 6.52
N LYS A 102 -0.95 19.45 7.27
CA LYS A 102 -1.35 18.19 7.93
C LYS A 102 -1.68 17.06 6.96
N GLU A 103 -1.36 17.22 5.68
CA GLU A 103 -1.58 16.20 4.67
C GLU A 103 -0.54 15.09 4.76
N PHE A 104 -0.95 13.87 4.42
CA PHE A 104 -0.06 12.70 4.39
C PHE A 104 -0.17 11.92 3.09
N THR A 105 0.90 11.20 2.78
CA THR A 105 0.92 10.13 1.78
C THR A 105 1.52 8.88 2.39
N PHE A 106 0.75 7.78 2.41
CA PHE A 106 1.23 6.45 2.75
C PHE A 106 1.34 5.59 1.51
N GLU A 107 2.37 4.76 1.44
CA GLU A 107 2.49 3.70 0.44
C GLU A 107 2.67 2.35 1.13
N PHE A 108 1.87 1.39 0.70
CA PHE A 108 1.95 0.01 1.16
C PHE A 108 2.13 -0.92 -0.03
N ILE A 109 2.93 -1.97 0.15
CA ILE A 109 3.14 -3.03 -0.83
C ILE A 109 2.59 -4.32 -0.23
N GLU A 110 1.75 -5.06 -0.96
CA GLU A 110 1.24 -6.35 -0.49
C GLU A 110 2.37 -7.34 -0.22
N ASP A 111 2.34 -7.96 0.96
CA ASP A 111 3.28 -9.02 1.35
C ASP A 111 2.75 -10.37 0.87
N ILE A 112 3.15 -10.77 -0.34
CA ILE A 112 2.75 -12.02 -0.97
C ILE A 112 3.85 -13.06 -0.72
N VAL A 113 3.47 -14.18 -0.08
CA VAL A 113 4.34 -15.31 0.26
C VAL A 113 4.10 -16.47 -0.69
#